data_AF-A0A2D6HD41-F1
#
_entry.id   AF-A0A2D6HD41-F1
#
_cell.length_a   1.000
_cell.length_b   1.000
_cell.length_c   1.000
_cell.angle_alpha   90.00
_cell.angle_beta   90.00
_cell.angle_gamma   90.00
#
_symmetry.space_group_name_H-M   'P 1'
#
loop_
_entity.id
_entity.type
_entity.pdbx_description
1 polymer ?
#
loop_
_entity_poly.entity_id
_entity_poly.type
_entity_poly.pdbx_seq_one_letter_code
_entity_poly.pdbx_strand_id
1 'polypeptide(L)'
;MSTYLSGIQPSGMQHLGNYFGAIRGHIEAQREGGEHFYFIADYHALTTSRDPEALRERVRETAITYLALGLDPERATLFRHSDVPEVCELAWLLACVTGMGLLERAHSYKDKKAKGIQATVGLFTYPVLMAADILAYESDRVPVGTDQLQHVEMAQDMAGYFNHAYGEVFRRPEPVLPEEGRFARVVGLDGEKMSKSNENGIWIFESGKPLAKRIGRIVTDSRAPAEPKDPEELLPFCFLELFLDSDELEDWRARTREGGEGAPGYGHMKARIVEAVEETFAPARVRREELLADPGEVDRILARGAEKARAIAVGVRDRALAACGLRNPLPR
;
A
#
# COMPACT_ATOMS: atom_id res chain seq x y z
N MET A 1 -15.52 6.95 -17.22
CA MET A 1 -14.89 5.89 -16.39
C MET A 1 -14.01 6.59 -15.38
N SER A 2 -13.98 6.13 -14.14
CA SER A 2 -13.17 6.75 -13.09
C SER A 2 -11.74 6.23 -13.10
N THR A 3 -10.77 7.10 -12.84
CA THR A 3 -9.37 6.73 -12.67
C THR A 3 -9.00 6.67 -11.19
N TYR A 4 -8.43 5.53 -10.79
CA TYR A 4 -7.95 5.27 -9.44
C TYR A 4 -6.43 5.21 -9.41
N LEU A 5 -5.80 5.87 -8.44
CA LEU A 5 -4.35 5.86 -8.27
C LEU A 5 -3.95 5.53 -6.84
N SER A 6 -3.03 4.58 -6.68
CA SER A 6 -2.39 4.31 -5.40
C SER A 6 -0.87 4.15 -5.54
N GLY A 7 -0.12 4.89 -4.72
CA GLY A 7 1.32 4.79 -4.61
C GLY A 7 1.75 3.75 -3.58
N ILE A 8 2.69 2.88 -3.95
CA ILE A 8 3.14 1.76 -3.13
C ILE A 8 4.59 2.01 -2.73
N GLN A 9 4.83 2.23 -1.44
CA GLN A 9 6.20 2.42 -0.96
C GLN A 9 6.99 1.09 -1.01
N PRO A 10 8.15 1.04 -1.71
CA PRO A 10 8.98 -0.17 -1.75
C PRO A 10 9.70 -0.35 -0.41
N SER A 11 9.09 -1.12 0.49
CA SER A 11 9.58 -1.34 1.85
C SER A 11 10.20 -2.73 2.06
N GLY A 12 10.36 -3.53 1.00
CA GLY A 12 10.89 -4.91 1.05
C GLY A 12 9.80 -5.94 1.33
N MET A 13 10.16 -7.09 1.90
CA MET A 13 9.24 -8.19 2.19
C MET A 13 7.97 -7.72 2.89
N GLN A 14 6.80 -8.11 2.39
CA GLN A 14 5.51 -7.66 2.90
C GLN A 14 4.96 -8.66 3.93
N HIS A 15 4.23 -8.14 4.92
CA HIS A 15 3.57 -8.92 5.97
C HIS A 15 2.04 -8.87 5.86
N LEU A 16 1.33 -9.69 6.64
CA LEU A 16 -0.14 -9.76 6.61
C LEU A 16 -0.82 -8.40 6.78
N GLY A 17 -0.25 -7.51 7.60
CA GLY A 17 -0.75 -6.14 7.71
C GLY A 17 -0.74 -5.34 6.40
N ASN A 18 0.23 -5.58 5.51
CA ASN A 18 0.24 -4.96 4.18
C ASN A 18 -0.81 -5.62 3.28
N TYR A 19 -0.97 -6.94 3.36
CA TYR A 19 -1.96 -7.67 2.58
C TYR A 19 -3.38 -7.21 2.88
N PHE A 20 -3.82 -7.36 4.12
CA PHE A 20 -5.17 -7.03 4.54
C PHE A 20 -5.45 -5.53 4.60
N GLY A 21 -4.42 -4.71 4.84
CA GLY A 21 -4.58 -3.27 4.94
C GLY A 21 -4.64 -2.54 3.59
N ALA A 22 -4.09 -3.11 2.51
CA ALA A 22 -4.05 -2.44 1.21
C ALA A 22 -4.03 -3.38 0.00
N ILE A 23 -3.09 -4.35 -0.04
CA ILE A 23 -2.83 -5.13 -1.26
C ILE A 23 -4.06 -5.93 -1.69
N ARG A 24 -4.79 -6.54 -0.74
CA ARG A 24 -6.03 -7.29 -1.03
C ARG A 24 -7.07 -6.38 -1.69
N GLY A 25 -7.29 -5.19 -1.14
CA GLY A 25 -8.22 -4.21 -1.71
C GLY A 25 -7.82 -3.77 -3.12
N HIS A 26 -6.52 -3.58 -3.40
CA HIS A 26 -6.05 -3.28 -4.75
C HIS A 26 -6.35 -4.42 -5.74
N ILE A 27 -6.16 -5.67 -5.31
CA ILE A 27 -6.41 -6.88 -6.13
C ILE A 27 -7.90 -7.13 -6.32
N GLU A 28 -8.74 -6.73 -5.38
CA GLU A 28 -10.20 -6.80 -5.51
C GLU A 28 -10.70 -5.69 -6.45
N ALA A 29 -10.19 -4.47 -6.30
CA ALA A 29 -10.61 -3.29 -7.06
C ALA A 29 -10.39 -3.43 -8.58
N GLN A 30 -9.37 -4.15 -9.06
CA GLN A 30 -9.19 -4.42 -10.51
C GLN A 30 -10.34 -5.24 -11.15
N ARG A 31 -11.29 -5.75 -10.36
CA ARG A 31 -12.51 -6.41 -10.86
C ARG A 31 -13.67 -5.42 -11.02
N GLU A 32 -13.53 -4.22 -10.48
CA GLU A 32 -14.47 -3.12 -10.62
C GLU A 32 -14.24 -2.38 -11.94
N GLY A 33 -15.19 -1.54 -12.34
CA GLY A 33 -15.05 -0.73 -13.54
C GLY A 33 -14.21 0.52 -13.29
N GLY A 34 -13.28 0.83 -14.19
CA GLY A 34 -12.42 2.00 -14.06
C GLY A 34 -11.00 1.69 -14.52
N GLU A 35 -10.14 2.70 -14.51
CA GLU A 35 -8.72 2.54 -14.76
C GLU A 35 -7.98 2.54 -13.43
N HIS A 36 -7.22 1.49 -13.14
CA HIS A 36 -6.51 1.33 -11.87
C HIS A 36 -5.00 1.44 -12.09
N PHE A 37 -4.39 2.46 -11.49
CA PHE A 37 -2.95 2.72 -11.56
C PHE A 37 -2.29 2.46 -10.21
N TYR A 38 -1.26 1.61 -10.22
CA TYR A 38 -0.46 1.26 -9.07
C TYR A 38 1.00 1.52 -9.39
N PHE A 39 1.63 2.47 -8.69
CA PHE A 39 3.04 2.76 -8.92
C PHE A 39 3.90 2.39 -7.72
N ILE A 40 5.08 1.85 -7.99
CA ILE A 40 6.07 1.58 -6.95
C ILE A 40 6.89 2.85 -6.75
N ALA A 41 6.68 3.51 -5.61
CA ALA A 41 7.13 4.86 -5.28
C ALA A 41 8.64 4.95 -4.97
N ASP A 42 9.49 4.60 -5.94
CA ASP A 42 10.95 4.57 -5.79
C ASP A 42 11.59 5.97 -5.65
N TYR A 43 11.11 7.01 -6.31
CA TYR A 43 11.55 8.38 -6.04
C TYR A 43 11.26 8.81 -4.59
N HIS A 44 10.08 8.49 -4.06
CA HIS A 44 9.74 8.80 -2.66
C HIS A 44 10.62 8.03 -1.67
N ALA A 45 11.03 6.81 -2.01
CA ALA A 45 11.92 6.01 -1.17
C ALA A 45 13.30 6.68 -0.97
N LEU A 46 13.76 7.50 -1.92
CA LEU A 46 14.99 8.29 -1.78
C LEU A 46 14.90 9.35 -0.67
N THR A 47 13.72 9.65 -0.11
CA THR A 47 13.63 10.56 1.05
C THR A 47 14.13 9.91 2.34
N THR A 48 14.24 8.57 2.38
CA THR A 48 14.59 7.80 3.59
C THR A 48 15.65 6.72 3.37
N SER A 49 15.94 6.33 2.12
CA SER A 49 16.95 5.32 1.79
C SER A 49 18.08 5.90 0.93
N ARG A 50 19.31 5.45 1.19
CA ARG A 50 20.54 5.78 0.43
C ARG A 50 21.27 4.55 -0.09
N ASP A 51 20.63 3.38 -0.01
CA ASP A 51 21.19 2.11 -0.45
C ASP A 51 20.60 1.73 -1.83
N PRO A 52 21.39 1.82 -2.91
CA PRO A 52 20.91 1.57 -4.27
C PRO A 52 20.64 0.09 -4.54
N GLU A 53 21.33 -0.84 -3.87
CA GLU A 53 21.08 -2.28 -4.02
C GLU A 53 19.78 -2.65 -3.31
N ALA A 54 19.63 -2.22 -2.05
CA ALA A 54 18.42 -2.46 -1.30
C ALA A 54 17.19 -1.82 -1.96
N LEU A 55 17.30 -0.62 -2.56
CA LEU A 55 16.17 0.00 -3.26
C LEU A 55 15.75 -0.83 -4.49
N ARG A 56 16.70 -1.28 -5.31
CA ARG A 56 16.42 -2.13 -6.48
C ARG A 56 15.73 -3.43 -6.07
N GLU A 57 16.23 -4.09 -5.02
CA GLU A 57 15.62 -5.30 -4.47
C GLU A 57 14.20 -5.05 -3.97
N ARG A 58 13.98 -3.96 -3.21
CA ARG A 58 12.65 -3.64 -2.64
C ARG A 58 11.62 -3.31 -3.71
N VAL A 59 12.02 -2.60 -4.77
CA VAL A 59 11.14 -2.30 -5.91
C VAL A 59 10.72 -3.61 -6.57
N ARG A 60 11.69 -4.48 -6.86
CA ARG A 60 11.42 -5.77 -7.49
C ARG A 60 10.57 -6.69 -6.62
N GLU A 61 10.89 -6.83 -5.33
CA GLU A 61 10.10 -7.64 -4.39
C GLU A 61 8.66 -7.11 -4.29
N THR A 62 8.47 -5.78 -4.33
CA THR A 62 7.12 -5.19 -4.33
C THR A 62 6.34 -5.55 -5.58
N ALA A 63 6.96 -5.46 -6.77
CA ALA A 63 6.33 -5.85 -8.02
C ALA A 63 5.94 -7.34 -8.01
N ILE A 64 6.88 -8.20 -7.65
CA ILE A 64 6.65 -9.65 -7.55
C ILE A 64 5.53 -9.95 -6.55
N THR A 65 5.50 -9.27 -5.40
CA THR A 65 4.47 -9.48 -4.38
C THR A 65 3.07 -9.21 -4.95
N TYR A 66 2.87 -8.08 -5.64
CA TYR A 66 1.57 -7.75 -6.22
C TYR A 66 1.15 -8.75 -7.31
N LEU A 67 2.07 -9.09 -8.22
CA LEU A 67 1.80 -10.04 -9.30
C LEU A 67 1.53 -11.46 -8.76
N ALA A 68 2.28 -11.90 -7.75
CA ALA A 68 2.11 -13.19 -7.10
C ALA A 68 0.77 -13.30 -6.35
N LEU A 69 0.31 -12.20 -5.74
CA LEU A 69 -0.96 -12.16 -5.03
C LEU A 69 -2.19 -12.04 -5.94
N GLY A 70 -1.97 -11.82 -7.24
CA GLY A 70 -3.03 -11.88 -8.26
C GLY A 70 -3.40 -10.54 -8.90
N LEU A 71 -2.54 -9.50 -8.80
CA LEU A 71 -2.72 -8.32 -9.63
C LEU A 71 -2.52 -8.68 -11.11
N ASP A 72 -3.54 -8.46 -11.94
CA ASP A 72 -3.50 -8.73 -13.37
C ASP A 72 -3.05 -7.46 -14.13
N PRO A 73 -1.86 -7.45 -14.78
CA PRO A 73 -1.35 -6.28 -15.48
C PRO A 73 -2.15 -5.90 -16.75
N GLU A 74 -3.06 -6.77 -17.19
CA GLU A 74 -4.00 -6.45 -18.28
C GLU A 74 -5.26 -5.74 -17.77
N ARG A 75 -5.56 -5.82 -16.46
CA ARG A 75 -6.69 -5.13 -15.81
C ARG A 75 -6.28 -3.88 -15.03
N ALA A 76 -5.08 -3.88 -14.48
CA ALA A 76 -4.53 -2.76 -13.73
C ALA A 76 -3.10 -2.43 -14.18
N THR A 77 -2.77 -1.15 -14.20
CA THR A 77 -1.46 -0.67 -14.63
C THR A 77 -0.49 -0.64 -13.45
N LEU A 78 0.45 -1.60 -13.40
CA LEU A 78 1.54 -1.63 -12.43
C LEU A 78 2.84 -1.12 -13.05
N PHE A 79 3.51 -0.15 -12.43
CA PHE A 79 4.73 0.46 -12.98
C PHE A 79 5.67 1.00 -11.91
N ARG A 80 6.92 1.28 -12.27
CA ARG A 80 7.86 1.99 -11.39
C ARG A 80 7.64 3.49 -11.54
N HIS A 81 7.65 4.19 -10.41
CA HIS A 81 7.48 5.64 -10.39
C HIS A 81 8.54 6.34 -11.26
N SER A 82 9.81 5.93 -11.15
CA SER A 82 10.91 6.50 -11.94
C SER A 82 10.88 6.24 -13.45
N ASP A 83 10.01 5.35 -13.95
CA ASP A 83 9.83 5.14 -15.40
C ASP A 83 8.91 6.19 -16.05
N VAL A 84 8.29 7.08 -15.26
CA VAL A 84 7.45 8.19 -15.71
C VAL A 84 8.08 9.53 -15.28
N PRO A 85 9.12 10.02 -15.99
CA PRO A 85 9.86 11.22 -15.58
C PRO A 85 9.04 12.52 -15.61
N GLU A 86 7.92 12.55 -16.32
CA GLU A 86 7.03 13.71 -16.43
C GLU A 86 6.50 14.18 -15.07
N VAL A 87 6.40 13.29 -14.07
CA VAL A 87 6.02 13.64 -12.69
C VAL A 87 7.01 14.62 -12.05
N CYS A 88 8.30 14.57 -12.40
CA CYS A 88 9.30 15.50 -11.86
C CYS A 88 9.14 16.90 -12.45
N GLU A 89 8.79 17.01 -13.74
CA GLU A 89 8.52 18.28 -14.38
C GLU A 89 7.23 18.90 -13.84
N LEU A 90 6.18 18.09 -13.68
CA LEU A 90 4.94 18.50 -13.01
C LEU A 90 5.19 18.95 -11.56
N ALA A 91 6.01 18.23 -10.79
CA ALA A 91 6.36 18.61 -9.43
C ALA A 91 7.06 19.98 -9.38
N TRP A 92 7.93 20.28 -10.35
CA TRP A 92 8.53 21.61 -10.45
C TRP A 92 7.48 22.70 -10.72
N LEU A 93 6.57 22.47 -11.67
CA LEU A 93 5.50 23.43 -11.98
C LEU A 93 4.59 23.69 -10.76
N LEU A 94 4.22 22.64 -10.04
CA LEU A 94 3.42 22.76 -8.81
C LEU A 94 4.20 23.47 -7.69
N ALA A 95 5.51 23.23 -7.56
CA ALA A 95 6.35 23.90 -6.57
C ALA A 95 6.34 25.42 -6.78
N CYS A 96 6.35 25.90 -8.02
CA CYS A 96 6.34 27.34 -8.34
C CYS A 96 5.07 28.07 -7.90
N VAL A 97 3.95 27.37 -7.72
CA VAL A 97 2.68 27.93 -7.24
C VAL A 97 2.34 27.55 -5.80
N THR A 98 3.20 26.78 -5.14
CA THR A 98 2.99 26.30 -3.77
C THR A 98 3.66 27.20 -2.75
N GLY A 99 2.87 27.80 -1.87
CA GLY A 99 3.40 28.60 -0.75
C GLY A 99 4.09 27.72 0.30
N MET A 100 5.25 28.18 0.82
CA MET A 100 6.05 27.48 1.84
C MET A 100 5.24 27.03 3.06
N GLY A 101 4.32 27.88 3.53
CA GLY A 101 3.52 27.60 4.72
C GLY A 101 2.66 26.32 4.61
N LEU A 102 2.26 25.92 3.40
CA LEU A 102 1.54 24.66 3.19
C LEU A 102 2.42 23.46 3.57
N LEU A 103 3.67 23.46 3.13
CA LEU A 103 4.64 22.39 3.39
C LEU A 103 5.11 22.38 4.86
N GLU A 104 5.31 23.56 5.46
CA GLU A 104 5.68 23.70 6.87
C GLU A 104 4.63 23.12 7.84
N ARG A 105 3.37 23.05 7.40
CA ARG A 105 2.27 22.49 8.21
C ARG A 105 2.11 20.98 8.05
N ALA A 106 2.74 20.35 7.05
CA ALA A 106 2.61 18.91 6.80
C ALA A 106 3.02 18.09 8.04
N HIS A 107 2.11 17.22 8.50
CA HIS A 107 2.32 16.39 9.70
C HIS A 107 3.51 15.44 9.50
N SER A 108 3.62 14.84 8.31
CA SER A 108 4.69 13.90 7.99
C SER A 108 6.11 14.49 8.12
N TYR A 109 6.28 15.77 7.79
CA TYR A 109 7.56 16.47 7.97
C TYR A 109 7.87 16.68 9.45
N LYS A 110 6.89 17.14 10.23
CA LYS A 110 7.01 17.36 11.68
C LYS A 110 7.30 16.06 12.42
N ASP A 111 6.56 14.99 12.10
CA ASP A 111 6.68 13.68 12.75
C ASP A 111 8.03 13.02 12.46
N LYS A 112 8.49 13.06 11.20
CA LYS A 112 9.79 12.49 10.83
C LYS A 112 10.94 13.26 11.49
N LYS A 113 10.85 14.59 11.56
CA LYS A 113 11.82 15.42 12.28
C LYS A 113 11.82 15.10 13.79
N ALA A 114 10.64 14.93 14.40
CA ALA A 114 10.53 14.53 15.80
C ALA A 114 11.12 13.14 16.08
N LYS A 115 11.07 12.22 15.10
CA LYS A 115 11.72 10.90 15.14
C LYS A 115 13.23 10.93 14.84
N GLY A 116 13.84 12.11 14.72
CA GLY A 116 15.27 12.26 14.47
C GLY A 116 15.70 12.01 13.03
N ILE A 117 14.77 11.87 12.08
CA ILE A 117 15.11 11.77 10.65
C ILE A 117 15.60 13.15 10.19
N GLN A 118 16.77 13.18 9.57
CA GLN A 118 17.35 14.41 9.05
C GLN A 118 16.40 15.08 8.05
N ALA A 119 16.02 16.32 8.33
CA ALA A 119 15.24 17.15 7.42
C ALA A 119 16.07 17.48 6.18
N THR A 120 15.75 16.82 5.07
CA THR A 120 16.31 17.13 3.74
C THR A 120 15.30 17.93 2.92
N VAL A 121 15.76 18.63 1.88
CA VAL A 121 14.86 19.31 0.93
C VAL A 121 13.86 18.33 0.34
N GLY A 122 14.31 17.15 -0.09
CA GLY A 122 13.42 16.11 -0.61
C GLY A 122 12.37 15.66 0.42
N LEU A 123 12.72 15.54 1.70
CA LEU A 123 11.74 15.22 2.74
C LEU A 123 10.74 16.36 2.99
N PHE A 124 11.14 17.61 2.80
CA PHE A 124 10.26 18.76 2.93
C PHE A 124 9.33 18.91 1.72
N THR A 125 9.84 18.63 0.50
CA THR A 125 9.13 18.85 -0.76
C THR A 125 8.44 17.61 -1.33
N TYR A 126 8.58 16.42 -0.74
CA TYR A 126 7.92 15.21 -1.25
C TYR A 126 6.39 15.34 -1.38
N PRO A 127 5.65 16.14 -0.56
CA PRO A 127 4.22 16.32 -0.80
C PRO A 127 3.90 16.96 -2.16
N VAL A 128 4.81 17.79 -2.70
CA VAL A 128 4.67 18.35 -4.04
C VAL A 128 4.86 17.28 -5.12
N LEU A 129 5.84 16.38 -4.93
CA LEU A 129 6.01 15.23 -5.82
C LEU A 129 4.78 14.31 -5.76
N MET A 130 4.25 14.04 -4.57
CA MET A 130 3.04 13.24 -4.41
C MET A 130 1.81 13.89 -5.08
N ALA A 131 1.68 15.21 -5.01
CA ALA A 131 0.65 15.93 -5.76
C ALA A 131 0.85 15.77 -7.28
N ALA A 132 2.09 15.86 -7.77
CA ALA A 132 2.39 15.61 -9.18
C ALA A 132 2.01 14.19 -9.59
N ASP A 133 2.31 13.18 -8.77
CA ASP A 133 1.93 11.78 -9.02
C ASP A 133 0.42 11.64 -9.18
N ILE A 134 -0.37 12.27 -8.29
CA ILE A 134 -1.83 12.20 -8.33
C ILE A 134 -2.39 12.88 -9.59
N LEU A 135 -1.91 14.07 -9.90
CA LEU A 135 -2.45 14.91 -10.97
C LEU A 135 -1.99 14.45 -12.37
N ALA A 136 -0.83 13.79 -12.48
CA ALA A 136 -0.28 13.30 -13.75
C ALA A 136 -1.19 12.32 -14.50
N TYR A 137 -2.06 11.61 -13.78
CA TYR A 137 -2.93 10.57 -14.37
C TYR A 137 -4.41 10.99 -14.44
N GLU A 138 -4.72 12.26 -14.22
CA GLU A 138 -6.11 12.76 -14.13
C GLU A 138 -6.97 11.94 -13.15
N SER A 139 -6.37 11.52 -12.03
CA SER A 139 -6.98 10.64 -11.05
C SER A 139 -8.26 11.25 -10.46
N ASP A 140 -9.39 10.55 -10.58
CA ASP A 140 -10.66 10.96 -9.96
C ASP A 140 -10.71 10.54 -8.49
N ARG A 141 -10.16 9.36 -8.18
CA ARG A 141 -10.24 8.70 -6.89
C ARG A 141 -8.86 8.29 -6.40
N VAL A 142 -8.52 8.63 -5.16
CA VAL A 142 -7.22 8.29 -4.55
C VAL A 142 -7.48 7.49 -3.27
N PRO A 143 -7.44 6.14 -3.33
CA PRO A 143 -7.51 5.31 -2.14
C PRO A 143 -6.33 5.57 -1.20
N VAL A 144 -6.62 6.03 0.01
CA VAL A 144 -5.59 6.40 1.00
C VAL A 144 -6.04 6.07 2.42
N GLY A 145 -5.10 5.72 3.29
CA GLY A 145 -5.35 5.64 4.72
C GLY A 145 -5.66 7.02 5.32
N THR A 146 -6.29 7.04 6.49
CA THR A 146 -6.62 8.28 7.21
C THR A 146 -5.40 9.13 7.54
N ASP A 147 -4.23 8.50 7.69
CA ASP A 147 -2.94 9.16 7.93
C ASP A 147 -2.37 9.88 6.68
N GLN A 148 -2.86 9.55 5.49
CA GLN A 148 -2.41 10.15 4.21
C GLN A 148 -3.45 11.12 3.61
N LEU A 149 -4.59 11.34 4.28
CA LEU A 149 -5.65 12.25 3.82
C LEU A 149 -5.12 13.67 3.54
N GLN A 150 -4.26 14.17 4.43
CA GLN A 150 -3.64 15.49 4.30
C GLN A 150 -2.85 15.64 2.99
N HIS A 151 -2.21 14.57 2.48
CA HIS A 151 -1.48 14.65 1.22
C HIS A 151 -2.39 14.78 0.01
N VAL A 152 -3.58 14.18 0.06
CA VAL A 152 -4.60 14.36 -1.00
C VAL A 152 -5.17 15.78 -0.94
N GLU A 153 -5.46 16.30 0.25
CA GLU A 153 -5.90 17.69 0.44
C GLU A 153 -4.85 18.69 -0.09
N MET A 154 -3.57 18.45 0.19
CA MET A 154 -2.47 19.26 -0.36
C MET A 154 -2.42 19.18 -1.89
N ALA A 155 -2.67 18.01 -2.49
CA ALA A 155 -2.74 17.88 -3.95
C ALA A 155 -3.93 18.67 -4.54
N GLN A 156 -5.08 18.67 -3.85
CA GLN A 156 -6.24 19.50 -4.24
C GLN A 156 -5.92 20.99 -4.18
N ASP A 157 -5.26 21.46 -3.11
CA ASP A 157 -4.84 22.86 -2.96
C ASP A 157 -3.88 23.26 -4.09
N MET A 158 -2.85 22.44 -4.36
CA MET A 158 -1.87 22.71 -5.41
C MET A 158 -2.49 22.74 -6.82
N ALA A 159 -3.44 21.83 -7.10
CA ALA A 159 -4.21 21.86 -8.33
C ALA A 159 -5.01 23.17 -8.45
N GLY A 160 -5.66 23.61 -7.37
CA GLY A 160 -6.38 24.88 -7.31
C GLY A 160 -5.49 26.09 -7.53
N TYR A 161 -4.32 26.14 -6.90
CA TYR A 161 -3.35 27.24 -7.07
C TYR A 161 -2.86 27.34 -8.51
N PHE A 162 -2.50 26.20 -9.13
CA PHE A 162 -2.08 26.18 -10.52
C PHE A 162 -3.20 26.62 -11.46
N ASN A 163 -4.42 26.10 -11.26
CA ASN A 163 -5.56 26.44 -12.10
C ASN A 163 -5.96 27.92 -11.97
N HIS A 164 -5.85 28.49 -10.78
CA HIS A 164 -6.09 29.92 -10.57
C HIS A 164 -5.08 30.79 -11.32
N ALA A 165 -3.81 30.38 -11.34
CA ALA A 165 -2.75 31.13 -12.00
C ALA A 165 -2.78 31.02 -13.53
N TYR A 166 -3.13 29.84 -14.07
CA TYR A 166 -2.90 29.51 -15.49
C TYR A 166 -4.13 28.99 -16.25
N GLY A 167 -5.29 28.87 -15.60
CA GLY A 167 -6.52 28.30 -16.18
C GLY A 167 -6.73 26.82 -15.85
N GLU A 168 -7.91 26.26 -16.15
CA GLU A 168 -8.26 24.88 -15.77
C GLU A 168 -7.42 23.82 -16.51
N VAL A 169 -6.40 23.28 -15.82
CA VAL A 169 -5.51 22.23 -16.33
C VAL A 169 -5.66 20.94 -15.55
N PHE A 170 -5.66 21.03 -14.22
CA PHE A 170 -5.69 19.88 -13.33
C PHE A 170 -7.09 19.63 -12.80
N ARG A 171 -7.51 18.36 -12.81
CA ARG A 171 -8.73 17.93 -12.11
C ARG A 171 -8.45 17.80 -10.63
N ARG A 172 -9.44 18.13 -9.81
CA ARG A 172 -9.35 17.96 -8.36
C ARG A 172 -9.62 16.48 -8.00
N PRO A 173 -8.65 15.75 -7.42
CA PRO A 173 -8.83 14.35 -7.02
C PRO A 173 -9.67 14.24 -5.75
N GLU A 174 -10.45 13.17 -5.59
CA GLU A 174 -11.20 12.88 -4.36
C GLU A 174 -10.56 11.74 -3.55
N PRO A 175 -10.32 11.90 -2.24
CA PRO A 175 -9.82 10.81 -1.41
C PRO A 175 -10.89 9.71 -1.29
N VAL A 176 -10.45 8.46 -1.33
CA VAL A 176 -11.28 7.30 -0.98
C VAL A 176 -10.70 6.71 0.30
N LEU A 177 -11.42 6.93 1.41
CA LEU A 177 -11.04 6.35 2.69
C LEU A 177 -11.51 4.89 2.75
N PRO A 178 -10.78 4.01 3.46
CA PRO A 178 -11.24 2.66 3.71
C PRO A 178 -12.57 2.73 4.47
N GLU A 179 -13.50 1.84 4.14
CA GLU A 179 -14.67 1.63 5.01
C GLU A 179 -14.19 1.23 6.41
N GLU A 180 -14.77 1.83 7.45
CA GLU A 180 -14.50 1.41 8.82
C GLU A 180 -14.86 -0.07 8.95
N GLY A 181 -13.87 -0.91 9.21
CA GLY A 181 -14.07 -2.35 9.16
C GLY A 181 -12.94 -3.16 9.79
N ARG A 182 -13.19 -4.47 9.85
CA ARG A 182 -12.39 -5.54 10.49
C ARG A 182 -10.88 -5.48 10.22
N PHE A 183 -10.46 -4.90 9.09
CA PHE A 183 -9.08 -4.88 8.62
C PHE A 183 -8.36 -3.53 8.79
N ALA A 184 -9.00 -2.52 9.39
CA ALA A 184 -8.44 -1.18 9.55
C ALA A 184 -7.13 -1.15 10.37
N ARG A 185 -6.91 -2.14 11.24
CA ARG A 185 -5.65 -2.30 11.99
C ARG A 185 -5.33 -3.77 12.26
N VAL A 186 -4.54 -4.38 11.37
CA VAL A 186 -4.00 -5.73 11.59
C VAL A 186 -2.94 -5.70 12.70
N VAL A 187 -3.16 -6.49 13.74
CA VAL A 187 -2.27 -6.62 14.90
C VAL A 187 -1.14 -7.61 14.65
N GLY A 188 -0.02 -7.40 15.33
CA GLY A 188 1.16 -8.26 15.32
C GLY A 188 1.10 -9.36 16.37
N LEU A 189 2.18 -10.14 16.44
CA LEU A 189 2.34 -11.27 17.37
C LEU A 189 2.17 -10.89 18.86
N ASP A 190 2.33 -9.60 19.17
CA ASP A 190 2.29 -8.98 20.49
C ASP A 190 0.99 -8.21 20.77
N GLY A 191 0.05 -8.14 19.81
CA GLY A 191 -1.18 -7.35 19.91
C GLY A 191 -1.04 -5.89 19.51
N GLU A 192 0.18 -5.39 19.31
CA GLU A 192 0.43 -4.04 18.78
C GLU A 192 0.20 -3.99 17.26
N LYS A 193 0.26 -2.79 16.66
CA LYS A 193 0.14 -2.69 15.18
C LYS A 193 1.24 -3.51 14.51
N MET A 194 0.88 -4.35 13.54
CA MET A 194 1.85 -5.15 12.80
C MET A 194 2.80 -4.23 12.04
N SER A 195 4.12 -4.37 12.29
CA SER A 195 5.14 -3.59 11.59
C SER A 195 6.49 -4.31 11.52
N LYS A 196 7.30 -3.95 10.53
CA LYS A 196 8.67 -4.45 10.38
C LYS A 196 9.57 -4.01 11.53
N SER A 197 9.41 -2.77 12.00
CA SER A 197 10.23 -2.18 13.08
C SER A 197 10.02 -2.85 14.43
N ASN A 198 8.81 -3.37 14.70
CA ASN A 198 8.51 -4.06 15.96
C ASN A 198 8.84 -5.56 15.90
N GLU A 199 9.33 -6.07 14.77
CA GLU A 199 9.63 -7.48 14.54
C GLU A 199 8.46 -8.43 14.90
N ASN A 200 7.23 -7.91 14.83
CA ASN A 200 6.00 -8.58 15.24
C ASN A 200 5.11 -9.02 14.05
N GLY A 201 5.63 -8.95 12.82
CA GLY A 201 4.90 -9.29 11.61
C GLY A 201 4.99 -10.75 11.19
N ILE A 202 3.92 -11.24 10.54
CA ILE A 202 3.85 -12.53 9.82
C ILE A 202 4.03 -12.25 8.32
N TRP A 203 5.07 -12.84 7.70
CA TRP A 203 5.38 -12.57 6.29
C TRP A 203 4.47 -13.34 5.36
N ILE A 204 4.03 -12.70 4.27
CA ILE A 204 3.05 -13.26 3.32
C ILE A 204 3.54 -14.59 2.71
N PHE A 205 4.82 -14.67 2.35
CA PHE A 205 5.40 -15.83 1.67
C PHE A 205 6.15 -16.78 2.61
N GLU A 206 6.10 -16.58 3.94
CA GLU A 206 6.68 -17.55 4.88
C GLU A 206 5.83 -18.84 4.88
N SER A 207 6.48 -20.00 5.04
CA SER A 207 5.82 -21.30 4.93
C SER A 207 6.42 -22.33 5.89
N GLY A 208 5.71 -23.43 6.08
CA GLY A 208 6.16 -24.62 6.81
C GLY A 208 6.66 -24.31 8.22
N LYS A 209 7.83 -24.86 8.57
CA LYS A 209 8.41 -24.73 9.91
C LYS A 209 8.67 -23.27 10.33
N PRO A 210 9.24 -22.39 9.49
CA PRO A 210 9.35 -20.96 9.78
C PRO A 210 8.02 -20.30 10.16
N LEU A 211 6.96 -20.54 9.39
CA LEU A 211 5.63 -19.96 9.62
C LEU A 211 5.04 -20.46 10.94
N ALA A 212 5.08 -21.79 11.17
CA ALA A 212 4.60 -22.40 12.40
C ALA A 212 5.35 -21.87 13.64
N LYS A 213 6.68 -21.70 13.54
CA LYS A 213 7.49 -21.11 14.62
C LYS A 213 7.08 -19.67 14.90
N ARG A 214 6.77 -18.89 13.86
CA ARG A 214 6.36 -17.50 14.00
C ARG A 214 4.98 -17.37 14.64
N ILE A 215 3.98 -18.09 14.13
CA ILE A 215 2.62 -18.13 14.70
C ILE A 215 2.65 -18.69 16.13
N GLY A 216 3.58 -19.60 16.43
CA GLY A 216 3.85 -20.07 17.78
C GLY A 216 4.11 -18.94 18.80
N ARG A 217 4.66 -17.80 18.36
CA ARG A 217 4.99 -16.62 19.18
C ARG A 217 3.79 -15.69 19.44
N ILE A 218 2.61 -15.93 18.87
CA ILE A 218 1.42 -15.15 19.19
C ILE A 218 1.19 -15.22 20.71
N VAL A 219 1.12 -14.06 21.35
CA VAL A 219 0.91 -13.94 22.79
C VAL A 219 -0.44 -14.54 23.17
N THR A 220 -0.44 -15.37 24.21
CA THR A 220 -1.61 -16.00 24.82
C THR A 220 -1.42 -15.98 26.33
N ASP A 221 -2.50 -16.15 27.10
CA ASP A 221 -2.39 -16.36 28.54
C ASP A 221 -2.15 -17.84 28.90
N SER A 222 -2.27 -18.16 30.20
CA SER A 222 -1.96 -19.47 30.79
C SER A 222 -3.18 -20.34 31.09
N ARG A 223 -4.39 -19.97 30.64
CA ARG A 223 -5.62 -20.76 30.90
C ARG A 223 -5.60 -22.09 30.14
N ALA A 224 -6.05 -23.17 30.76
CA ALA A 224 -6.15 -24.49 30.14
C ALA A 224 -7.24 -24.52 29.05
N PRO A 225 -7.18 -25.45 28.07
CA PRO A 225 -8.19 -25.54 26.99
C PRO A 225 -9.64 -25.61 27.48
N ALA A 226 -9.90 -26.44 28.50
CA ALA A 226 -11.24 -26.66 29.05
C ALA A 226 -11.79 -25.47 29.86
N GLU A 227 -10.96 -24.50 30.23
CA GLU A 227 -11.43 -23.28 30.91
C GLU A 227 -12.18 -22.39 29.91
N PRO A 228 -13.41 -21.93 30.22
CA PRO A 228 -14.13 -20.93 29.42
C PRO A 228 -13.32 -19.64 29.27
N LYS A 229 -13.33 -19.04 28.07
CA LYS A 229 -12.60 -17.78 27.77
C LYS A 229 -13.46 -16.87 26.91
N ASP A 230 -13.32 -15.56 27.07
CA ASP A 230 -13.92 -14.62 26.13
C ASP A 230 -13.07 -14.57 24.84
N PRO A 231 -13.58 -14.99 23.67
CA PRO A 231 -12.84 -14.93 22.41
C PRO A 231 -12.34 -13.53 22.06
N GLU A 232 -13.07 -12.49 22.45
CA GLU A 232 -12.75 -11.11 22.10
C GLU A 232 -11.53 -10.57 22.88
N GLU A 233 -11.14 -11.22 23.98
CA GLU A 233 -9.93 -10.91 24.74
C GLU A 233 -8.69 -11.66 24.22
N LEU A 234 -8.88 -12.61 23.30
CA LEU A 234 -7.83 -13.53 22.86
C LEU A 234 -7.22 -13.07 21.54
N LEU A 235 -5.95 -12.66 21.59
CA LEU A 235 -5.19 -12.24 20.41
C LEU A 235 -5.24 -13.24 19.22
N PRO A 236 -5.23 -14.58 19.40
CA PRO A 236 -5.41 -15.52 18.28
C PRO A 236 -6.68 -15.29 17.46
N PHE A 237 -7.79 -14.82 18.05
CA PHE A 237 -9.02 -14.53 17.31
C PHE A 237 -8.85 -13.38 16.33
N CYS A 238 -8.00 -12.39 16.64
CA CYS A 238 -7.66 -11.33 15.68
C CYS A 238 -7.01 -11.89 14.41
N PHE A 239 -6.33 -13.04 14.48
CA PHE A 239 -5.72 -13.69 13.31
C PHE A 239 -6.70 -14.65 12.62
N LEU A 240 -7.46 -15.45 13.38
CA LEU A 240 -8.50 -16.32 12.81
C LEU A 240 -9.50 -15.48 12.00
N GLU A 241 -9.91 -14.34 12.56
CA GLU A 241 -10.77 -13.38 11.89
C GLU A 241 -10.18 -12.83 10.59
N LEU A 242 -8.86 -12.89 10.35
CA LEU A 242 -8.34 -12.45 9.05
C LEU A 242 -8.67 -13.41 7.91
N PHE A 243 -8.81 -14.70 8.21
CA PHE A 243 -8.85 -15.76 7.20
C PHE A 243 -10.14 -16.57 7.20
N LEU A 244 -10.80 -16.72 8.35
CA LEU A 244 -11.98 -17.56 8.47
C LEU A 244 -13.23 -16.83 7.94
N ASP A 245 -14.15 -17.61 7.38
CA ASP A 245 -15.51 -17.17 7.13
C ASP A 245 -16.30 -16.99 8.44
N SER A 246 -17.49 -16.39 8.36
CA SER A 246 -18.30 -16.09 9.53
C SER A 246 -18.73 -17.33 10.30
N ASP A 247 -19.04 -18.42 9.60
CA ASP A 247 -19.65 -19.60 10.21
C ASP A 247 -18.60 -20.39 10.99
N GLU A 248 -17.40 -20.57 10.40
CA GLU A 248 -16.29 -21.19 11.09
C GLU A 248 -15.82 -20.32 12.27
N LEU A 249 -15.71 -19.00 12.09
CA LEU A 249 -15.28 -18.09 13.16
C LEU A 249 -16.25 -18.11 14.36
N GLU A 250 -17.55 -18.12 14.11
CA GLU A 250 -18.56 -18.20 15.17
C GLU A 250 -18.53 -19.55 15.89
N ASP A 251 -18.27 -20.66 15.19
CA ASP A 251 -18.06 -21.96 15.83
C ASP A 251 -16.82 -21.95 16.74
N TRP A 252 -15.70 -21.39 16.30
CA TRP A 252 -14.51 -21.21 17.15
C TRP A 252 -14.81 -20.35 18.37
N ARG A 253 -15.56 -19.25 18.20
CA ARG A 253 -15.98 -18.37 19.30
C ARG A 253 -16.85 -19.14 20.29
N ALA A 254 -17.86 -19.87 19.81
CA ALA A 254 -18.79 -20.63 20.65
C ALA A 254 -18.05 -21.69 21.49
N ARG A 255 -17.24 -22.54 20.85
CA ARG A 255 -16.49 -23.61 21.55
C ARG A 255 -15.47 -23.06 22.55
N THR A 256 -14.84 -21.92 22.25
CA THR A 256 -13.91 -21.27 23.17
C THR A 256 -14.61 -20.66 24.38
N ARG A 257 -15.79 -20.07 24.15
CA ARG A 257 -16.62 -19.45 25.20
C ARG A 257 -17.26 -20.49 26.12
N GLU A 258 -17.72 -21.60 25.57
CA GLU A 258 -18.31 -22.70 26.35
C GLU A 258 -17.27 -23.40 27.22
N GLY A 259 -16.07 -23.63 26.70
CA GLY A 259 -15.06 -24.44 27.38
C GLY A 259 -15.46 -25.91 27.46
N GLY A 260 -14.96 -26.64 28.47
CA GLY A 260 -15.28 -28.04 28.69
C GLY A 260 -14.48 -29.04 27.85
N GLU A 261 -14.95 -30.30 27.84
CA GLU A 261 -14.28 -31.39 27.15
C GLU A 261 -14.36 -31.20 25.63
N GLY A 262 -13.20 -31.18 24.96
CA GLY A 262 -13.11 -30.93 23.51
C GLY A 262 -12.97 -29.46 23.11
N ALA A 263 -12.95 -28.52 24.07
CA ALA A 263 -12.73 -27.11 23.77
C ALA A 263 -11.34 -26.85 23.17
N PRO A 264 -11.22 -25.96 22.16
CA PRO A 264 -9.94 -25.69 21.52
C PRO A 264 -9.00 -24.92 22.44
N GLY A 265 -7.83 -25.51 22.70
CA GLY A 265 -6.69 -24.80 23.29
C GLY A 265 -5.96 -23.86 22.31
N TYR A 266 -5.07 -23.01 22.85
CA TYR A 266 -4.23 -22.11 22.06
C TYR A 266 -3.40 -22.79 20.97
N GLY A 267 -2.95 -24.03 21.22
CA GLY A 267 -2.24 -24.83 20.22
C GLY A 267 -3.10 -25.14 19.00
N HIS A 268 -4.38 -25.44 19.19
CA HIS A 268 -5.33 -25.70 18.10
C HIS A 268 -5.60 -24.42 17.31
N MET A 269 -5.80 -23.28 17.98
CA MET A 269 -5.98 -21.98 17.31
C MET A 269 -4.76 -21.63 16.46
N LYS A 270 -3.55 -21.76 17.04
CA LYS A 270 -2.28 -21.50 16.33
C LYS A 270 -2.11 -22.44 15.14
N ALA A 271 -2.45 -23.73 15.26
CA ALA A 271 -2.42 -24.67 14.16
C ALA A 271 -3.39 -24.26 13.03
N ARG A 272 -4.63 -23.88 13.37
CA ARG A 272 -5.61 -23.42 12.40
C ARG A 272 -5.17 -22.13 11.68
N ILE A 273 -4.53 -21.19 12.40
CA ILE A 273 -3.94 -19.99 11.77
C ILE A 273 -2.84 -20.37 10.78
N VAL A 274 -1.96 -21.33 11.11
CA VAL A 274 -0.94 -21.82 10.18
C VAL A 274 -1.61 -22.39 8.92
N GLU A 275 -2.59 -23.27 9.08
CA GLU A 275 -3.34 -23.87 7.97
C GLU A 275 -3.99 -22.79 7.09
N ALA A 276 -4.66 -21.82 7.69
CA ALA A 276 -5.35 -20.76 6.97
C ALA A 276 -4.38 -19.87 6.16
N VAL A 277 -3.22 -19.54 6.72
CA VAL A 277 -2.16 -18.80 6.01
C VAL A 277 -1.58 -19.64 4.88
N GLU A 278 -1.35 -20.93 5.13
CA GLU A 278 -0.86 -21.87 4.12
C GLU A 278 -1.83 -21.99 2.93
N GLU A 279 -3.11 -22.21 3.20
CA GLU A 279 -4.20 -22.30 2.22
C GLU A 279 -4.29 -21.03 1.38
N THR A 280 -4.33 -19.87 2.05
CA THR A 280 -4.52 -18.57 1.39
C THR A 280 -3.36 -18.22 0.46
N PHE A 281 -2.11 -18.44 0.88
CA PHE A 281 -0.93 -17.97 0.14
C PHE A 281 -0.19 -19.09 -0.62
N ALA A 282 -0.67 -20.34 -0.59
CA ALA A 282 -0.08 -21.42 -1.40
C ALA A 282 -0.03 -21.07 -2.91
N PRO A 283 -1.13 -20.62 -3.56
CA PRO A 283 -1.08 -20.25 -4.97
C PRO A 283 -0.11 -19.09 -5.24
N ALA A 284 -0.10 -18.10 -4.34
CA ALA A 284 0.77 -16.93 -4.47
C ALA A 284 2.26 -17.30 -4.32
N ARG A 285 2.60 -18.27 -3.48
CA ARG A 285 3.98 -18.77 -3.35
C ARG A 285 4.44 -19.48 -4.62
N VAL A 286 3.59 -20.30 -5.24
CA VAL A 286 3.90 -20.92 -6.55
C VAL A 286 4.15 -19.84 -7.60
N ARG A 287 3.24 -18.87 -7.72
CA ARG A 287 3.38 -17.78 -8.69
C ARG A 287 4.62 -16.92 -8.45
N ARG A 288 4.98 -16.70 -7.18
CA ARG A 288 6.21 -15.98 -6.81
C ARG A 288 7.46 -16.70 -7.32
N GLU A 289 7.55 -18.02 -7.16
CA GLU A 289 8.71 -18.78 -7.62
C GLU A 289 8.82 -18.74 -9.16
N GLU A 290 7.70 -18.78 -9.89
CA GLU A 290 7.69 -18.58 -11.34
C GLU A 290 8.26 -17.22 -11.75
N LEU A 291 7.83 -16.14 -11.07
CA LEU A 291 8.28 -14.78 -11.34
C LEU A 291 9.75 -14.55 -10.95
N LEU A 292 10.25 -15.26 -9.93
CA LEU A 292 11.67 -15.24 -9.57
C LEU A 292 12.53 -15.98 -10.58
N ALA A 293 12.00 -17.04 -11.20
CA ALA A 293 12.69 -17.81 -12.23
C ALA A 293 12.79 -17.08 -13.58
N ASP A 294 11.85 -16.17 -13.91
CA ASP A 294 11.96 -15.24 -15.05
C ASP A 294 11.98 -13.76 -14.62
N PRO A 295 13.17 -13.26 -14.20
CA PRO A 295 13.40 -11.84 -13.98
C PRO A 295 12.91 -10.89 -15.07
N GLY A 296 13.05 -11.32 -16.34
CA GLY A 296 12.75 -10.46 -17.48
C GLY A 296 11.25 -10.22 -17.63
N GLU A 297 10.41 -11.11 -17.12
CA GLU A 297 8.96 -10.94 -17.19
C GLU A 297 8.48 -9.79 -16.32
N VAL A 298 8.99 -9.69 -15.09
CA VAL A 298 8.64 -8.59 -14.18
C VAL A 298 9.03 -7.24 -14.79
N ASP A 299 10.23 -7.16 -15.37
CA ASP A 299 10.71 -5.93 -16.02
C ASP A 299 9.85 -5.57 -17.25
N ARG A 300 9.45 -6.55 -18.06
CA ARG A 300 8.54 -6.35 -19.21
C ARG A 300 7.17 -5.84 -18.78
N ILE A 301 6.60 -6.41 -17.71
CA ILE A 301 5.31 -5.98 -17.16
C ILE A 301 5.40 -4.54 -16.68
N LEU A 302 6.42 -4.19 -15.90
CA LEU A 302 6.61 -2.83 -15.39
C LEU A 302 6.84 -1.83 -16.52
N ALA A 303 7.62 -2.19 -17.54
CA ALA A 303 7.85 -1.34 -18.71
C ALA A 303 6.56 -1.07 -19.50
N ARG A 304 5.74 -2.11 -19.75
CA ARG A 304 4.43 -1.94 -20.41
C ARG A 304 3.50 -1.08 -19.58
N GLY A 305 3.48 -1.27 -18.26
CA GLY A 305 2.70 -0.44 -17.35
C GLY A 305 3.14 1.03 -17.41
N ALA A 306 4.45 1.26 -17.43
CA ALA A 306 5.01 2.60 -17.55
C ALA A 306 4.68 3.26 -18.90
N GLU A 307 4.69 2.52 -20.02
CA GLU A 307 4.27 3.04 -21.32
C GLU A 307 2.81 3.53 -21.29
N LYS A 308 1.89 2.74 -20.72
CA LYS A 308 0.48 3.13 -20.53
C LYS A 308 0.36 4.38 -19.65
N ALA A 309 1.00 4.38 -18.49
CA ALA A 309 0.95 5.50 -17.54
C ALA A 309 1.56 6.78 -18.13
N ARG A 310 2.70 6.65 -18.81
CA ARG A 310 3.44 7.76 -19.40
C ARG A 310 2.67 8.44 -20.54
N ALA A 311 1.92 7.68 -21.34
CA ALA A 311 1.08 8.27 -22.40
C ALA A 311 0.10 9.32 -21.83
N ILE A 312 -0.45 9.07 -20.64
CA ILE A 312 -1.36 10.00 -19.94
C ILE A 312 -0.56 11.17 -19.35
N ALA A 313 0.51 10.86 -18.60
CA ALA A 313 1.33 11.87 -17.93
C ALA A 313 1.94 12.89 -18.91
N VAL A 314 2.37 12.46 -20.09
CA VAL A 314 2.85 13.34 -21.16
C VAL A 314 1.78 14.33 -21.57
N GLY A 315 0.54 13.88 -21.77
CA GLY A 315 -0.58 14.75 -22.14
C GLY A 315 -0.88 15.80 -21.07
N VAL A 316 -0.90 15.40 -19.80
CA VAL A 316 -1.13 16.32 -18.66
C VAL A 316 0.01 17.34 -18.56
N ARG A 317 1.26 16.87 -18.60
CA ARG A 317 2.47 17.71 -18.55
C ARG A 317 2.48 18.72 -19.69
N ASP A 318 2.17 18.30 -20.92
CA ASP A 318 2.17 19.18 -22.08
C ASP A 318 1.10 20.29 -21.96
N ARG A 319 -0.09 19.96 -21.45
CA ARG A 319 -1.13 20.96 -21.13
C ARG A 319 -0.66 21.96 -20.07
N ALA A 320 -0.02 21.47 -18.99
CA ALA A 320 0.50 22.33 -17.93
C ALA A 320 1.59 23.29 -18.45
N LEU A 321 2.52 22.80 -19.27
CA LEU A 321 3.55 23.62 -19.89
C LEU A 321 2.97 24.68 -20.84
N ALA A 322 1.96 24.33 -21.63
CA ALA A 322 1.29 25.28 -22.51
C ALA A 322 0.57 26.37 -21.70
N ALA A 323 -0.14 25.99 -20.63
CA ALA A 323 -0.89 26.91 -19.78
C ALA A 323 0.01 27.93 -19.07
N CYS A 324 1.19 27.52 -18.61
CA CYS A 324 2.16 28.43 -17.97
C CYS A 324 3.12 29.12 -18.96
N GLY A 325 2.90 28.97 -20.27
CA GLY A 325 3.64 29.70 -21.31
C GLY A 325 5.02 29.13 -21.66
N LEU A 326 5.34 27.91 -21.24
CA LEU A 326 6.61 27.23 -21.55
C LEU A 326 6.56 26.45 -22.86
N ARG A 327 5.37 26.25 -23.44
CA ARG A 327 5.17 25.69 -24.78
C ARG A 327 4.05 26.41 -25.51
N ASN A 328 4.05 26.32 -26.84
CA ASN A 328 2.90 26.77 -27.61
C ASN A 328 1.65 25.95 -27.23
N PRO A 329 0.45 26.55 -27.30
CA PRO A 329 -0.79 25.81 -27.13
C PRO A 329 -0.84 24.60 -28.07
N LEU A 330 -1.25 23.45 -27.55
CA LEU A 330 -1.51 22.28 -28.39
C LEU A 330 -2.58 22.65 -29.43
N PRO A 331 -2.43 22.25 -30.71
CA PRO A 331 -3.47 22.50 -31.71
C PRO A 331 -4.78 21.88 -31.23
N ARG A 332 -5.86 22.69 -31.30
CA ARG A 332 -7.21 22.30 -30.87
C ARG A 332 -7.77 21.15 -31.67
#